data_AF-A0A2N2BEW4-F1
#
_entry.id   AF-A0A2N2BEW4-F1
#
_cell.length_a   1.000
_cell.length_b   1.000
_cell.length_c   1.000
_cell.angle_alpha   90.00
_cell.angle_beta   90.00
_cell.angle_gamma   90.00
#
_symmetry.space_group_name_H-M   'P 1'
#
loop_
_entity.id
_entity.type
_entity.pdbx_description
1 polymer ?
#
loop_
_entity_poly.entity_id
_entity_poly.type
_entity_poly.pdbx_seq_one_letter_code
_entity_poly.pdbx_strand_id
1 'polypeptide(L)'
;MNLDNAPESVKNQYEELVRLMDKNPKSYSVPATDAAKVLGMDVECLKAAAYQGRCPFAIGGDNGELTNRFTKIPKLALWNFFNQSYTFK
;
A
#
# COMPACT_ATOMS: atom_id res chain seq x y z
N MET A 1 3.60 14.79 -6.41
CA MET A 1 2.37 15.03 -7.19
C MET A 1 1.97 16.50 -7.00
N ASN A 2 1.66 17.27 -8.05
CA ASN A 2 1.02 18.59 -7.87
C ASN A 2 -0.47 18.33 -7.61
N LEU A 3 -0.97 18.76 -6.45
CA LEU A 3 -2.36 18.52 -6.01
C LEU A 3 -3.25 19.75 -6.09
N ASP A 4 -2.73 20.90 -6.52
CA ASP A 4 -3.43 22.20 -6.41
C ASP A 4 -4.81 22.17 -7.09
N ASN A 5 -4.90 21.49 -8.23
CA ASN A 5 -6.13 21.32 -9.02
C ASN A 5 -6.80 19.93 -8.88
N ALA A 6 -6.35 19.09 -7.95
CA ALA A 6 -6.94 17.77 -7.75
C ALA A 6 -8.29 17.85 -7.01
N PRO A 7 -9.25 16.94 -7.27
CA PRO A 7 -10.47 16.83 -6.48
C PRO A 7 -10.18 16.59 -5.00
N GLU A 8 -11.09 17.06 -4.12
CA GLU A 8 -10.92 16.95 -2.66
C GLU A 8 -10.74 15.51 -2.18
N SER A 9 -11.44 14.55 -2.80
CA SER A 9 -11.28 13.13 -2.47
C SER A 9 -9.86 12.61 -2.74
N VAL A 10 -9.19 13.10 -3.77
CA VAL A 10 -7.80 12.74 -4.10
C VAL A 10 -6.83 13.40 -3.13
N LYS A 11 -7.07 14.67 -2.76
CA LYS A 11 -6.29 15.37 -1.74
C LYS A 11 -6.35 14.63 -0.39
N ASN A 12 -7.56 14.30 0.05
CA ASN A 12 -7.79 13.56 1.30
C ASN A 12 -7.10 12.19 1.28
N GLN A 13 -7.18 11.45 0.18
CA GLN A 13 -6.50 10.16 0.06
C GLN A 13 -4.97 10.30 0.13
N TYR A 14 -4.41 11.35 -0.49
CA TYR A 14 -2.98 11.63 -0.42
C TYR A 14 -2.55 12.04 0.99
N GLU A 15 -3.33 12.87 1.69
CA GLU A 15 -3.07 13.19 3.10
C GLU A 15 -3.06 11.95 4.00
N GLU A 16 -4.02 11.03 3.79
CA GLU A 16 -4.04 9.75 4.50
C GLU A 16 -2.82 8.88 4.19
N LEU A 17 -2.35 8.87 2.94
CA LEU A 17 -1.11 8.20 2.56
C LEU A 17 0.10 8.79 3.30
N VAL A 18 0.21 10.12 3.36
CA VAL A 18 1.29 10.80 4.09
C VAL A 18 1.24 10.45 5.58
N ARG A 19 0.05 10.55 6.21
CA ARG A 19 -0.16 10.16 7.62
C ARG A 19 0.26 8.70 7.86
N LEU A 20 -0.06 7.79 6.93
CA LEU A 20 0.33 6.39 7.03
C LEU A 20 1.86 6.20 6.95
N MET A 21 2.56 6.95 6.11
CA MET A 21 4.02 6.89 6.02
C MET A 21 4.68 7.35 7.34
N ASP A 22 4.08 8.32 8.02
CA ASP A 22 4.62 8.91 9.25
C ASP A 22 4.18 8.22 10.54
N LYS A 23 3.09 7.44 10.53
CA LYS A 23 2.49 6.79 11.71
C LYS A 23 3.48 5.99 12.57
N ASN A 24 4.56 5.46 11.98
CA ASN A 24 5.64 4.73 12.67
C ASN A 24 6.97 4.91 11.94
N PRO A 25 7.75 5.99 12.18
CA PRO A 25 8.90 6.33 11.34
C PRO A 25 10.04 5.31 11.41
N LYS A 26 10.15 4.56 12.51
CA LYS A 26 11.17 3.50 12.68
C LYS A 26 10.82 2.19 11.96
N SER A 27 9.60 2.03 11.45
CA SER A 27 9.18 0.86 10.69
C SER A 27 9.33 1.10 9.20
N TYR A 28 9.88 0.13 8.48
CA TYR A 28 9.97 0.14 7.01
C TYR A 28 8.75 -0.46 6.31
N SER A 29 7.77 -0.96 7.06
CA SER A 29 6.52 -1.51 6.53
C SER A 29 5.29 -0.92 7.21
N VAL A 30 4.16 -0.98 6.52
CA VAL A 30 2.84 -0.60 7.05
C VAL A 30 1.95 -1.84 7.22
N PRO A 31 1.01 -1.82 8.19
CA PRO A 31 0.00 -2.87 8.31
C PRO A 31 -0.89 -2.95 7.05
N ALA A 32 -1.25 -4.16 6.65
CA ALA A 32 -2.15 -4.38 5.51
C ALA A 32 -3.51 -3.71 5.69
N THR A 33 -4.04 -3.69 6.90
CA THR A 33 -5.31 -3.01 7.24
C THR A 33 -5.26 -1.51 6.98
N ASP A 34 -4.13 -0.86 7.28
CA ASP A 34 -4.00 0.59 7.11
C ASP A 34 -3.76 0.94 5.64
N ALA A 35 -2.95 0.15 4.93
CA ALA A 35 -2.77 0.31 3.48
C ALA A 35 -4.08 0.10 2.71
N ALA A 36 -4.87 -0.91 3.08
CA ALA A 36 -6.16 -1.20 2.45
C ALA A 36 -7.15 -0.03 2.60
N LYS A 37 -7.17 0.64 3.76
CA LYS A 37 -7.97 1.86 3.98
C LYS A 37 -7.57 3.00 3.05
N VAL A 38 -6.27 3.27 2.92
CA VAL A 38 -5.76 4.30 1.99
C VAL A 38 -6.11 3.95 0.55
N LEU A 39 -6.03 2.68 0.17
CA LEU A 39 -6.38 2.18 -1.17
C LEU A 39 -7.89 2.16 -1.44
N GLY A 40 -8.74 2.29 -0.41
CA GLY A 40 -10.19 2.12 -0.53
C GLY A 40 -10.59 0.69 -0.90
N MET A 41 -9.84 -0.32 -0.44
CA MET A 41 -10.07 -1.73 -0.77
C MET A 41 -10.26 -2.61 0.47
N ASP A 42 -10.86 -3.78 0.28
CA ASP A 42 -10.94 -4.79 1.34
C ASP A 42 -9.54 -5.36 1.67
N VAL A 43 -9.29 -5.57 2.96
CA VAL A 43 -7.97 -6.02 3.44
C VAL A 43 -7.64 -7.45 3.02
N GLU A 44 -8.63 -8.34 2.95
CA GLU A 44 -8.41 -9.73 2.53
C GLU A 44 -8.15 -9.79 1.02
N CYS A 45 -8.80 -8.95 0.22
CA CYS A 45 -8.44 -8.77 -1.19
C CYS A 45 -6.99 -8.31 -1.37
N LEU A 46 -6.52 -7.36 -0.56
CA LEU A 46 -5.12 -6.89 -0.62
C LEU A 46 -4.13 -8.00 -0.26
N LYS A 47 -4.39 -8.74 0.82
CA LYS A 47 -3.56 -9.88 1.24
C LYS A 47 -3.53 -10.96 0.15
N ALA A 48 -4.69 -11.32 -0.41
CA ALA A 48 -4.80 -12.30 -1.48
C ALA A 48 -3.99 -11.88 -2.72
N ALA A 49 -4.08 -10.61 -3.13
CA ALA A 49 -3.28 -10.09 -4.24
C ALA A 49 -1.78 -10.14 -3.95
N ALA A 50 -1.36 -9.85 -2.71
CA ALA A 50 0.03 -9.96 -2.29
C ALA A 50 0.53 -11.41 -2.32
N TYR A 51 -0.27 -12.38 -1.85
CA TYR A 51 0.07 -13.81 -1.90
C TYR A 51 0.20 -14.33 -3.33
N GLN A 52 -0.64 -13.85 -4.24
CA GLN A 52 -0.58 -14.22 -5.65
C GLN A 52 0.56 -13.52 -6.41
N GLY A 53 1.35 -12.66 -5.77
CA GLY A 53 2.38 -11.86 -6.43
C GLY A 53 1.81 -10.84 -7.43
N ARG A 54 0.52 -10.49 -7.31
CA ARG A 54 -0.19 -9.58 -8.23
C ARG A 54 -0.25 -8.14 -7.73
N CYS A 55 0.19 -7.89 -6.50
CA CYS A 55 0.25 -6.57 -5.92
C CYS A 55 1.69 -6.03 -6.02
N PRO A 56 1.98 -5.03 -6.87
CA PRO A 56 3.35 -4.62 -7.20
C PRO A 56 4.13 -4.00 -6.04
N PHE A 57 3.43 -3.58 -4.98
CA PHE A 57 4.02 -2.96 -3.80
C PHE A 57 3.96 -3.84 -2.54
N ALA A 58 3.38 -5.04 -2.62
CA ALA A 58 3.20 -5.91 -1.47
C ALA A 58 3.87 -7.26 -1.65
N ILE A 59 4.37 -7.81 -0.56
CA ILE A 59 5.04 -9.10 -0.50
C ILE A 59 4.16 -10.03 0.33
N GLY A 60 3.59 -11.05 -0.32
CA GLY A 60 2.96 -12.17 0.36
C GLY A 60 3.94 -13.34 0.47
N GLY A 61 3.97 -13.98 1.62
CA GLY A 61 4.64 -15.27 1.79
C GLY A 61 3.67 -16.33 2.29
N ASP A 62 3.67 -17.48 1.62
CA ASP A 62 3.04 -18.71 2.05
C ASP A 62 4.14 -19.76 2.21
N ASN A 63 4.44 -20.14 3.45
CA ASN A 63 5.53 -21.05 3.79
C ASN A 63 5.01 -22.48 4.03
N GLY A 64 3.90 -22.86 3.39
CA GLY A 64 3.35 -24.21 3.40
C GLY A 64 2.43 -24.53 4.59
N GLU A 65 2.06 -25.80 4.72
CA GLU A 65 0.97 -26.28 5.60
C GLU A 65 1.15 -26.01 7.11
N LEU A 66 2.36 -25.64 7.55
CA LEU A 66 2.73 -25.59 8.97
C LEU A 66 3.17 -24.21 9.48
N THR A 67 3.06 -23.14 8.69
CA THR A 67 3.58 -21.82 9.11
C THR A 67 2.65 -20.65 8.78
N ASN A 68 2.81 -19.57 9.55
CA ASN A 68 1.97 -18.37 9.42
C ASN A 68 2.18 -17.67 8.09
N ARG A 69 1.09 -17.52 7.32
CA ARG A 69 1.05 -16.62 6.17
C ARG A 69 1.38 -15.20 6.60
N PHE A 70 2.17 -14.48 5.81
CA PHE A 70 2.47 -13.07 6.09
C PHE A 70 2.25 -12.18 4.88
N THR A 71 1.83 -10.95 5.17
CA THR A 71 1.77 -9.88 4.18
C THR A 71 2.61 -8.74 4.70
N LYS A 72 3.60 -8.32 3.91
CA LYS A 72 4.41 -7.14 4.18
C LYS A 72 4.18 -6.11 3.09
N ILE A 73 3.97 -4.86 3.49
CA ILE A 73 3.83 -3.73 2.59
C ILE A 73 4.97 -2.75 2.89
N PRO A 74 6.08 -2.81 2.14
CA PRO A 74 7.17 -1.86 2.31
C PRO A 74 6.72 -0.43 2.02
N LYS A 75 7.07 0.51 2.91
CA LYS A 75 6.71 1.93 2.76
C LYS A 75 7.21 2.52 1.45
N LEU A 76 8.48 2.28 1.12
CA LEU A 76 9.10 2.80 -0.09
C LEU A 76 8.40 2.28 -1.36
N ALA A 77 8.04 1.00 -1.40
CA ALA A 77 7.36 0.41 -2.54
C ALA A 77 5.95 1.00 -2.71
N LEU A 78 5.19 1.12 -1.62
CA LEU A 78 3.87 1.73 -1.62
C LEU A 78 3.93 3.22 -2.04
N TRP A 79 4.84 3.98 -1.44
CA TRP A 79 5.05 5.40 -1.76
C TRP A 79 5.37 5.60 -3.23
N ASN A 80 6.30 4.81 -3.76
CA ASN A 80 6.68 4.89 -5.17
C ASN A 80 5.51 4.51 -6.07
N PHE A 81 4.72 3.48 -5.72
CA PHE A 81 3.56 3.09 -6.51
C PHE A 81 2.54 4.24 -6.67
N PHE A 82 2.26 4.99 -5.60
CA PHE A 82 1.33 6.13 -5.64
C PHE A 82 1.91 7.39 -6.29
N ASN A 83 3.24 7.55 -6.28
CA ASN A 83 3.91 8.73 -6.82
C ASN A 83 4.52 8.52 -8.20
N GLN A 84 4.49 7.30 -8.73
CA GLN A 84 4.91 7.02 -10.10
C GLN A 84 4.03 7.82 -11.06
N SER A 85 4.67 8.71 -11.83
CA SER A 85 4.03 9.31 -12.99
C SER A 85 3.77 8.20 -14.00
N TYR A 86 2.52 7.74 -14.10
CA TYR A 86 2.10 6.87 -15.20
C TYR A 86 2.30 7.63 -16.51
N THR A 87 3.46 7.47 -17.12
CA THR A 87 3.62 7.75 -18.55
C THR A 87 3.01 6.55 -19.24
N PHE A 88 1.77 6.67 -19.70
CA PHE A 88 1.25 5.75 -20.71
C PHE A 88 2.23 5.82 -21.88
N LYS A 89 2.93 4.72 -22.16
CA LYS A 89 3.66 4.53 -23.41
C LYS A 89 2.67 4.12 -24.49
#